data_AF-A0A7Z8R3C4-F1
#
_entry.id   AF-A0A7Z8R3C4-F1
#
_cell.length_a   1.000
_cell.length_b   1.000
_cell.length_c   1.000
_cell.angle_alpha   90.00
_cell.angle_beta   90.00
_cell.angle_gamma   90.00
#
_symmetry.space_group_name_H-M   'P 1'
#
loop_
_entity.id
_entity.type
_entity.pdbx_description
1 polymer ?
#
loop_
_entity_poly.entity_id
_entity_poly.type
_entity_poly.pdbx_seq_one_letter_code
_entity_poly.pdbx_strand_id
1 'polypeptide(L)'
;MQLFNQKVINKSLLVVSFMFLSSCAAVKDPLGLYKITQIRVDAEAIFRRQNSIVSEVMILTMDEESSVLSDAEQEMLDACVELNAYAIRIRDKLGEDLRAQQRVLNSLDECNVATRKLEELVRTGEY
;
A
#
# COMPACT_ATOMS: atom_id res chain seq x y z
N MET A 1 2.11 -59.06 -40.83
CA MET A 1 2.62 -57.75 -40.34
C MET A 1 1.71 -56.70 -40.97
N GLN A 2 0.62 -56.24 -40.36
CA GLN A 2 0.55 -55.18 -39.36
C GLN A 2 -0.90 -55.11 -38.86
N LEU A 3 -1.21 -55.52 -37.62
CA LEU A 3 -2.57 -55.40 -37.06
C LEU A 3 -2.58 -54.92 -35.60
N PHE A 4 -1.45 -54.42 -35.07
CA PHE A 4 -1.32 -54.14 -33.63
C PHE A 4 -1.14 -52.67 -33.25
N ASN A 5 -1.20 -51.72 -34.20
CA ASN A 5 -0.75 -50.34 -33.91
C ASN A 5 -1.79 -49.22 -34.06
N GLN A 6 -3.08 -49.52 -34.20
CA GLN A 6 -4.11 -48.48 -34.37
C GLN A 6 -4.98 -48.24 -33.12
N LYS A 7 -5.10 -49.23 -32.22
CA LYS A 7 -5.88 -49.08 -30.96
C LYS A 7 -5.15 -48.31 -29.85
N VAL A 8 -3.82 -48.29 -29.87
CA VAL A 8 -3.01 -47.65 -28.82
C VAL A 8 -2.98 -46.13 -29.01
N ILE A 9 -2.91 -45.67 -30.27
CA ILE A 9 -2.84 -44.24 -30.62
C ILE A 9 -4.10 -43.48 -30.16
N ASN A 10 -5.29 -44.10 -30.31
CA ASN A 10 -6.56 -43.46 -29.93
C ASN A 10 -6.78 -43.35 -28.41
N LYS A 11 -6.16 -44.22 -27.60
CA LYS A 11 -6.31 -44.17 -26.14
C LYS A 11 -5.34 -43.18 -25.50
N SER A 12 -4.14 -43.00 -26.06
CA SER A 12 -3.17 -42.02 -25.59
C SER A 12 -3.59 -40.57 -25.87
N LEU A 13 -4.30 -40.30 -26.97
CA LEU A 13 -4.77 -38.96 -27.30
C LEU A 13 -5.86 -38.44 -26.33
N LEU A 14 -6.70 -39.34 -25.80
CA LEU A 14 -7.77 -39.00 -24.86
C LEU A 14 -7.27 -38.70 -23.45
N VAL A 15 -6.16 -39.32 -23.02
CA VAL A 15 -5.61 -39.13 -21.66
C VAL A 15 -4.84 -37.82 -21.56
N VAL A 16 -4.22 -37.34 -22.64
CA VAL A 16 -3.48 -36.06 -22.64
C VAL A 16 -4.44 -34.84 -22.66
N SER A 17 -5.66 -35.00 -23.17
CA SER A 17 -6.63 -33.89 -23.23
C SER A 17 -7.33 -33.59 -21.91
N PHE A 18 -7.29 -34.49 -20.91
CA PHE A 18 -7.98 -34.30 -19.63
C PHE A 18 -7.14 -33.54 -18.58
N MET A 19 -5.83 -33.39 -18.78
CA MET A 19 -4.96 -32.65 -17.84
C MET A 19 -5.01 -31.13 -18.02
N PHE A 20 -5.60 -30.61 -19.10
CA PHE A 20 -5.69 -29.17 -19.36
C PHE A 20 -6.98 -28.49 -18.87
N LEU A 21 -7.91 -29.23 -18.27
CA LEU A 21 -9.25 -28.71 -17.91
C LEU A 21 -9.54 -28.67 -16.40
N SER A 22 -8.59 -29.04 -15.54
CA SER A 22 -8.78 -29.01 -14.09
C SER A 22 -7.83 -28.03 -13.42
N SER A 23 -8.02 -26.73 -13.66
CA SER A 23 -7.50 -25.66 -12.80
C SER A 23 -8.20 -24.33 -13.09
N CYS A 24 -9.53 -24.29 -13.03
CA CYS A 24 -10.20 -23.06 -12.60
C CYS A 24 -10.12 -22.99 -11.07
N ALA A 25 -8.91 -22.97 -10.51
CA ALA A 25 -8.74 -22.42 -9.18
C ALA A 25 -9.14 -20.96 -9.32
N ALA A 26 -10.30 -20.59 -8.79
CA ALA A 26 -10.69 -19.20 -8.66
C ALA A 26 -9.65 -18.52 -7.76
N VAL A 27 -8.57 -18.02 -8.36
CA VAL A 27 -7.58 -17.21 -7.67
C VAL A 27 -8.35 -15.97 -7.26
N LYS A 28 -8.63 -15.86 -5.96
CA LYS A 28 -9.58 -14.87 -5.42
C LYS A 28 -9.10 -13.43 -5.63
N ASP A 29 -7.83 -13.24 -5.97
CA ASP A 29 -7.26 -11.97 -6.46
C ASP A 29 -5.83 -12.24 -7.02
N PRO A 30 -5.67 -12.65 -8.30
CA PRO A 30 -4.35 -13.05 -8.83
C PRO A 30 -3.36 -11.88 -8.95
N LEU A 31 -3.86 -10.65 -8.88
CA LEU A 31 -3.09 -9.43 -9.04
C LEU A 31 -3.04 -8.59 -7.76
N GLY A 32 -3.71 -9.02 -6.68
CA GLY A 32 -3.80 -8.24 -5.44
C GLY A 32 -4.54 -6.91 -5.61
N LEU A 33 -5.39 -6.76 -6.63
CA LEU A 33 -6.06 -5.52 -7.00
C LEU A 33 -6.91 -4.96 -5.87
N TYR A 34 -7.62 -5.82 -5.12
CA TYR A 34 -8.43 -5.39 -3.99
C TYR A 34 -7.55 -4.81 -2.88
N LYS A 35 -6.43 -5.48 -2.59
CA LYS A 35 -5.45 -5.02 -1.61
C LYS A 35 -4.90 -3.66 -2.02
N ILE A 36 -4.48 -3.51 -3.28
CA ILE A 36 -3.94 -2.26 -3.84
C ILE A 36 -4.97 -1.12 -3.77
N THR A 37 -6.25 -1.39 -4.03
CA THR A 37 -7.29 -0.34 -3.92
C THR A 37 -7.53 0.10 -2.48
N GLN A 38 -7.57 -0.84 -1.53
CA GLN A 38 -7.78 -0.51 -0.12
C GLN A 38 -6.60 0.27 0.45
N ILE A 39 -5.39 -0.12 0.07
CA ILE A 39 -4.15 0.61 0.32
C ILE A 39 -4.24 2.07 -0.12
N ARG A 40 -4.76 2.34 -1.32
CA ARG A 40 -4.85 3.71 -1.84
C ARG A 40 -5.77 4.57 -0.96
N VAL A 41 -6.87 3.99 -0.49
CA VAL A 41 -7.80 4.64 0.43
C VAL A 41 -7.12 4.92 1.78
N ASP A 42 -6.41 3.94 2.34
CA ASP A 42 -5.73 4.07 3.63
C ASP A 42 -4.61 5.13 3.55
N ALA A 43 -3.81 5.10 2.48
CA ALA A 43 -2.73 6.05 2.24
C ALA A 43 -3.25 7.49 2.07
N GLU A 44 -4.34 7.68 1.32
CA GLU A 44 -4.96 8.99 1.17
C GLU A 44 -5.52 9.50 2.50
N ALA A 45 -6.16 8.64 3.29
CA ALA A 45 -6.71 9.01 4.60
C ALA A 45 -5.60 9.47 5.56
N ILE A 46 -4.47 8.75 5.61
CA ILE A 46 -3.31 9.11 6.43
C ILE A 46 -2.69 10.41 5.94
N PHE A 47 -2.51 10.59 4.62
CA PHE A 47 -1.96 11.81 4.06
C PHE A 47 -2.83 13.04 4.36
N ARG A 48 -4.17 12.93 4.26
CA ARG A 48 -5.08 14.02 4.62
C ARG A 48 -4.97 14.39 6.09
N ARG A 49 -4.88 13.38 6.96
CA ARG A 49 -4.70 13.55 8.39
C ARG A 49 -3.41 14.28 8.73
N GLN A 50 -2.28 13.83 8.17
CA GLN A 50 -0.98 14.49 8.32
C GLN A 50 -1.05 15.98 7.94
N ASN A 51 -1.60 16.31 6.78
CA ASN A 51 -1.69 17.70 6.35
C ASN A 51 -2.57 18.56 7.28
N SER A 52 -3.65 17.97 7.80
CA SER A 52 -4.51 18.66 8.78
C SER A 52 -3.76 18.95 10.07
N ILE A 53 -3.09 17.95 10.63
CA ILE A 53 -2.44 18.08 11.94
C ILE A 53 -1.21 18.97 11.89
N VAL A 54 -0.42 18.94 10.81
CA VAL A 54 0.71 19.87 10.60
C VAL A 54 0.23 21.32 10.56
N SER A 55 -0.92 21.56 9.90
CA SER A 55 -1.51 22.91 9.87
C SER A 55 -1.92 23.38 11.27
N GLU A 56 -2.40 22.46 12.10
CA GLU A 56 -2.80 22.75 13.48
C GLU A 56 -1.59 22.99 14.39
N VAL A 57 -0.55 22.16 14.29
CA VAL A 57 0.74 22.38 14.99
C VAL A 57 1.29 23.75 14.66
N MET A 58 1.33 24.13 13.38
CA MET A 58 1.78 25.45 12.94
C MET A 58 1.01 26.59 13.61
N ILE A 59 -0.31 26.45 13.81
CA ILE A 59 -1.15 27.45 14.49
C ILE A 59 -0.84 27.50 15.98
N LEU A 60 -0.71 26.33 16.62
CA LEU A 60 -0.47 26.22 18.06
C LEU A 60 0.90 26.75 18.46
N THR A 61 1.90 26.61 17.60
CA THR A 61 3.27 27.08 17.86
C THR A 61 3.56 28.48 17.30
N MET A 62 2.54 29.26 16.92
CA MET A 62 2.75 30.62 16.39
C MET A 62 3.31 31.58 17.44
N ASP A 63 2.80 31.49 18.67
CA ASP A 63 3.14 32.43 19.75
C ASP A 63 4.25 31.88 20.67
N GLU A 64 4.30 30.56 20.88
CA GLU A 64 5.27 29.87 21.71
C GLU A 64 5.67 28.53 21.06
N GLU A 65 6.98 28.32 20.82
CA GLU A 65 7.47 27.07 20.26
C GLU A 65 7.40 25.93 21.29
N SER A 66 6.80 24.81 20.92
CA SER A 66 6.86 23.56 21.68
C SER A 66 7.87 22.61 21.06
N SER A 67 8.95 22.33 21.80
CA SER A 67 9.93 21.29 21.40
C SER A 67 9.28 19.91 21.30
N VAL A 68 8.27 19.62 22.12
CA VAL A 68 7.56 18.33 22.10
C VAL A 68 6.75 18.18 20.82
N LEU A 69 6.00 19.22 20.41
CA LEU A 69 5.30 19.19 19.12
C LEU A 69 6.28 19.13 17.95
N SER A 70 7.36 19.90 18.00
CA SER A 70 8.36 19.92 16.93
C SER A 70 9.04 18.55 16.74
N ASP A 71 9.44 17.89 17.83
CA ASP A 71 10.05 16.56 17.79
C ASP A 71 9.05 15.50 17.28
N ALA A 72 7.79 15.56 17.73
CA ALA A 72 6.75 14.64 17.29
C ALA A 72 6.34 14.87 15.82
N GLU A 73 6.30 16.11 15.37
CA GLU A 73 6.08 16.44 13.96
C GLU A 73 7.22 15.91 13.09
N GLN A 74 8.46 16.10 13.52
CA GLN A 74 9.62 15.57 12.81
C GLN A 74 9.60 14.03 12.74
N GLU A 75 9.28 13.35 13.84
CA GLU A 75 9.12 11.89 13.88
C GLU A 75 8.06 11.41 12.87
N MET A 76 6.92 12.12 12.79
CA MET A 76 5.88 11.83 11.81
C MET A 76 6.36 12.07 10.38
N LEU A 77 7.04 13.19 10.11
CA LEU A 77 7.57 13.51 8.77
C LEU A 77 8.56 12.44 8.29
N ASP A 78 9.42 11.95 9.19
CA ASP A 78 10.38 10.89 8.90
C ASP A 78 9.69 9.55 8.64
N ALA A 79 8.73 9.15 9.49
CA ALA A 79 7.95 7.92 9.30
C ALA A 79 7.11 7.93 8.02
N CYS A 80 6.65 9.11 7.59
CA CYS A 80 5.81 9.29 6.41
C CYS A 80 6.59 9.67 5.13
N VAL A 81 7.93 9.59 5.14
CA VAL A 81 8.77 10.05 4.02
C VAL A 81 8.41 9.40 2.68
N GLU A 82 8.16 8.10 2.66
CA GLU A 82 7.79 7.37 1.43
C GLU A 82 6.41 7.77 0.92
N LEU A 83 5.44 7.98 1.82
CA LEU A 83 4.10 8.45 1.47
C LEU A 83 4.15 9.86 0.87
N ASN A 84 4.93 10.76 1.48
CA ASN A 84 5.12 12.12 0.99
C ASN A 84 5.83 12.17 -0.36
N ALA A 85 6.89 11.38 -0.53
CA ALA A 85 7.59 11.24 -1.79
C ALA A 85 6.66 10.68 -2.88
N TYR A 86 5.82 9.71 -2.55
CA TYR A 86 4.85 9.15 -3.48
C TYR A 86 3.75 10.17 -3.85
N ALA A 87 3.24 10.94 -2.89
CA ALA A 87 2.26 12.00 -3.15
C ALA A 87 2.82 13.06 -4.12
N ILE A 88 4.09 13.45 -3.97
CA ILE A 88 4.80 14.35 -4.90
C ILE A 88 4.84 13.75 -6.31
N ARG A 89 5.19 12.46 -6.45
CA ARG A 89 5.23 11.79 -7.77
C ARG A 89 3.87 11.80 -8.47
N ILE A 90 2.79 11.58 -7.72
CA ILE A 90 1.42 11.62 -8.26
C ILE A 90 1.06 13.04 -8.69
N ARG A 91 1.34 14.05 -7.85
CA ARG A 91 1.12 15.47 -8.17
C ARG A 91 1.85 15.87 -9.45
N ASP A 92 3.11 15.46 -9.58
CA ASP A 92 3.99 15.81 -10.70
C ASP A 92 3.78 14.92 -11.94
N LYS A 93 2.78 14.02 -11.90
CA LYS A 93 2.40 13.10 -13.00
C LYS A 93 3.56 12.24 -13.50
N LEU A 94 4.48 11.84 -12.61
CA LEU A 94 5.67 11.04 -12.92
C LEU A 94 5.38 9.54 -13.18
N GLY A 95 4.12 9.18 -13.42
CA GLY A 95 3.67 7.82 -13.69
C GLY A 95 3.60 6.92 -12.46
N GLU A 96 2.93 5.78 -12.62
CA GLU A 96 2.84 4.74 -11.59
C GLU A 96 4.17 3.99 -11.48
N ASP A 97 4.82 4.06 -10.31
CA ASP A 97 6.00 3.25 -9.98
C ASP A 97 5.61 2.21 -8.92
N LEU A 98 5.57 0.94 -9.33
CA LEU A 98 5.23 -0.18 -8.46
C LEU A 98 6.21 -0.32 -7.29
N ARG A 99 7.49 0.03 -7.47
CA ARG A 99 8.46 0.00 -6.37
C ARG A 99 8.17 1.10 -5.36
N ALA A 100 7.80 2.29 -5.82
CA ALA A 100 7.40 3.37 -4.93
C ALA A 100 6.12 3.02 -4.16
N GLN A 101 5.12 2.44 -4.84
CA GLN A 101 3.91 1.92 -4.18
C GLN A 101 4.28 0.91 -3.09
N GLN A 102 5.15 -0.06 -3.39
CA GLN A 102 5.57 -1.06 -2.41
C GLN A 102 6.32 -0.45 -1.21
N ARG A 103 7.10 0.62 -1.40
CA ARG A 103 7.75 1.30 -0.27
C ARG A 103 6.74 1.99 0.64
N VAL A 104 5.76 2.69 0.06
CA VAL A 104 4.62 3.25 0.82
C VAL A 104 3.91 2.17 1.61
N LEU A 105 3.68 0.99 1.01
CA LEU A 105 3.04 -0.12 1.70
C LEU A 105 3.79 -0.59 2.93
N ASN A 106 5.11 -0.68 2.81
CA ASN A 106 5.93 -1.20 3.89
C ASN A 106 6.06 -0.21 5.04
N SER A 107 5.86 1.09 4.81
CA SER A 107 6.00 2.15 5.82
C SER A 107 4.67 2.70 6.34
N LEU A 108 3.52 2.26 5.81
CA LEU A 108 2.25 2.92 6.06
C LEU A 108 1.78 2.82 7.52
N ASP A 109 2.02 1.69 8.15
CA ASP A 109 1.66 1.45 9.55
C ASP A 109 2.45 2.37 10.49
N GLU A 110 3.77 2.49 10.28
CA GLU A 110 4.63 3.38 11.07
C GLU A 110 4.23 4.85 10.88
N CYS A 111 3.98 5.27 9.65
CA CYS A 111 3.47 6.61 9.35
C CYS A 111 2.13 6.90 10.05
N ASN A 112 1.18 5.96 10.02
CA ASN A 112 -0.11 6.11 10.71
C ASN A 112 0.04 6.19 12.23
N VAL A 113 0.92 5.38 12.83
CA VAL A 113 1.20 5.42 14.27
C VAL A 113 1.80 6.77 14.67
N ALA A 114 2.81 7.25 13.95
CA ALA A 114 3.44 8.54 14.22
C ALA A 114 2.46 9.71 14.03
N THR A 115 1.62 9.64 12.99
CA THR A 115 0.56 10.64 12.77
C THR A 115 -0.42 10.68 13.93
N ARG A 116 -0.88 9.52 14.41
CA ARG A 116 -1.81 9.44 15.56
C ARG A 116 -1.18 9.90 16.86
N LYS A 117 0.12 9.68 17.05
CA LYS A 117 0.86 10.20 18.20
C LYS A 117 0.85 11.73 18.21
N LEU A 118 1.14 12.35 17.07
CA LEU A 118 1.08 13.81 16.95
C LEU A 118 -0.34 14.34 17.16
N GLU A 119 -1.35 13.69 16.56
CA GLU A 119 -2.76 14.02 16.79
C GLU A 119 -3.13 13.98 18.28
N GLU A 120 -2.66 12.97 18.99
CA GLU A 120 -2.96 12.79 20.41
C GLU A 120 -2.34 13.90 21.26
N LEU A 121 -1.09 14.28 21.00
CA LEU A 121 -0.44 15.41 21.68
C LEU A 121 -1.23 16.69 21.47
N VAL A 122 -1.57 17.01 20.22
CA VAL A 122 -2.36 18.19 19.87
C VAL A 122 -3.73 18.17 20.55
N ARG A 123 -4.42 17.02 20.56
CA ARG A 123 -5.75 16.85 21.15
C ARG A 123 -5.75 16.99 22.68
N THR A 124 -4.69 16.50 23.33
CA THR A 124 -4.59 16.47 24.81
C THR A 124 -3.97 17.72 25.39
N GLY A 125 -3.17 18.45 24.60
CA GLY A 125 -2.39 19.58 25.08
C GLY A 125 -1.14 19.16 25.87
N GLU A 126 -0.70 17.90 25.78
CA GLU A 126 0.46 17.38 26.50
C GLU A 126 1.79 17.70 25.79
N TYR A 127 2.05 18.98 25.50
CA TYR A 127 3.22 19.45 24.75
C TYR A 127 3.73 20.82 25.20
#